data_AF-A0AAV9F1X3-F1
#
_entry.id   AF-A0AAV9F1X3-F1
#
_cell.length_a   1.000
_cell.length_b   1.000
_cell.length_c   1.000
_cell.angle_alpha   90.00
_cell.angle_beta   90.00
_cell.angle_gamma   90.00
#
_symmetry.space_group_name_H-M   'P 1'
#
loop_
_entity.id
_entity.type
_entity.pdbx_description
1 polymer ?
#
loop_
_entity_poly.entity_id
_entity_poly.type
_entity_poly.pdbx_seq_one_letter_code
_entity_poly.pdbx_strand_id
1 'polypeptide(L)'
;MVERFFFSSSARKHGDDPNKCSDSSMVLLSGPLNCGKTSLLFQFAFNSASEDPSGDVVFICNKRKLESKPPFLSQGIDPSSDEFCRIRMKYIEDDDGIRKYFSAFHLHETFPKSVIIDDFGDFSVTGVVRANMVIQEVETLPWFEPWHYVEML
;
A
#
# COMPACT_ATOMS: atom_id res chain seq x y z
N MET A 1 21.98 9.17 5.46
CA MET A 1 20.96 9.25 4.39
C MET A 1 20.54 7.82 4.10
N VAL A 2 19.32 7.43 4.49
CA VAL A 2 18.81 6.07 4.21
C VAL A 2 18.42 6.03 2.74
N GLU A 3 18.97 5.10 1.97
CA GLU A 3 18.59 4.90 0.57
C GLU A 3 17.11 4.49 0.51
N ARG A 4 16.33 5.20 -0.31
CA ARG A 4 14.91 4.92 -0.51
C ARG A 4 14.77 3.84 -1.59
N PHE A 5 14.13 2.74 -1.23
CA PHE A 5 13.74 1.69 -2.18
C PHE A 5 12.37 2.02 -2.78
N PHE A 6 12.22 1.74 -4.08
CA PHE A 6 11.04 2.01 -4.92
C PHE A 6 10.75 3.50 -5.13
N PHE A 7 11.42 4.10 -6.12
CA PHE A 7 10.98 5.38 -6.67
C PHE A 7 9.62 5.20 -7.35
N SER A 8 8.60 5.96 -6.94
CA SER A 8 7.49 6.25 -7.86
C SER A 8 8.09 7.06 -9.01
N SER A 9 7.77 6.68 -10.23
CA SER A 9 8.31 7.31 -11.43
C SER A 9 7.62 8.66 -11.70
N SER A 10 7.65 9.60 -10.76
CA SER A 10 7.21 10.98 -11.02
C SER A 10 8.36 11.89 -11.47
N ALA A 11 9.60 11.39 -11.49
CA ALA A 11 10.74 12.08 -12.09
C ALA A 11 10.82 11.86 -13.62
N ARG A 12 9.76 12.18 -14.37
CA ARG A 12 9.90 12.52 -15.80
C ARG A 12 9.80 14.03 -15.94
N LYS A 13 10.96 14.67 -16.06
CA LYS A 13 11.02 16.04 -16.59
C LYS A 13 10.61 16.02 -18.06
N HIS A 14 9.79 17.01 -18.43
CA HIS A 14 9.56 17.57 -19.77
C HIS A 14 8.52 16.89 -20.69
N GLY A 15 7.46 17.65 -20.98
CA GLY A 15 6.49 17.43 -22.06
C GLY A 15 5.05 17.44 -21.56
N ASP A 16 4.36 18.59 -21.66
CA ASP A 16 2.90 18.71 -21.55
C ASP A 16 2.22 17.74 -22.53
N ASP A 17 1.55 16.71 -22.01
CA ASP A 17 0.53 15.96 -22.75
C ASP A 17 -0.70 15.83 -21.83
N PRO A 18 -1.81 16.53 -22.14
CA PRO A 18 -2.98 16.62 -21.25
C PRO A 18 -3.82 15.33 -21.18
N ASN A 19 -3.41 14.24 -21.85
CA ASN A 19 -4.16 12.97 -21.90
C ASN A 19 -3.53 11.81 -21.10
N LYS A 20 -2.58 12.08 -20.21
CA LYS A 20 -1.97 11.02 -19.40
C LYS A 20 -2.86 10.68 -18.20
N CYS A 21 -3.65 9.62 -18.35
CA CYS A 21 -4.27 8.91 -17.23
C CYS A 21 -3.21 8.72 -16.15
N SER A 22 -3.47 9.19 -14.93
CA SER A 22 -2.61 8.97 -13.77
C SER A 22 -2.40 7.46 -13.63
N ASP A 23 -1.21 6.97 -13.97
CA ASP A 23 -0.87 5.55 -13.93
C ASP A 23 -0.96 5.07 -12.48
N SER A 24 -2.12 4.53 -12.08
CA SER A 24 -2.28 3.86 -10.78
C SER A 24 -1.27 2.71 -10.73
N SER A 25 -0.17 2.91 -10.01
CA SER A 25 0.89 1.92 -9.96
C SER A 25 0.52 0.83 -8.96
N MET A 26 0.21 -0.35 -9.49
CA MET A 26 0.07 -1.57 -8.70
C MET A 26 1.37 -2.36 -8.78
N VAL A 27 1.99 -2.62 -7.62
CA VAL A 27 3.26 -3.37 -7.53
C VAL A 27 3.05 -4.66 -6.75
N LEU A 28 3.53 -5.76 -7.32
CA LEU A 28 3.53 -7.07 -6.67
C LEU A 28 4.95 -7.44 -6.22
N LEU A 29 5.15 -7.63 -4.91
CA LEU A 29 6.41 -8.09 -4.33
C LEU A 29 6.34 -9.58 -4.00
N SER A 30 6.97 -10.40 -4.83
CA SER A 30 7.07 -11.85 -4.64
C SER A 30 8.45 -12.30 -4.17
N GLY A 31 8.52 -13.36 -3.36
CA GLY A 31 9.80 -13.99 -3.01
C GLY A 31 9.65 -15.13 -2.00
N PRO A 32 10.76 -15.84 -1.69
CA PRO A 32 10.77 -16.96 -0.75
C PRO A 32 10.24 -16.59 0.65
N LEU A 33 9.81 -17.60 1.41
CA LEU A 33 9.50 -17.40 2.82
C LEU A 33 10.71 -16.77 3.54
N ASN A 34 10.43 -15.87 4.49
CA ASN A 34 11.44 -15.24 5.35
C ASN A 34 12.51 -14.35 4.67
N CYS A 35 12.41 -14.02 3.38
CA CYS A 35 13.39 -13.16 2.70
C CYS A 35 13.25 -11.64 2.99
N GLY A 36 12.53 -11.25 4.06
CA GLY A 36 12.42 -9.86 4.49
C GLY A 36 11.34 -9.01 3.81
N LYS A 37 10.39 -9.60 3.07
CA LYS A 37 9.33 -8.87 2.35
C LYS A 37 8.52 -7.95 3.26
N THR A 38 8.04 -8.46 4.40
CA THR A 38 7.28 -7.66 5.36
C THR A 38 8.06 -6.45 5.85
N SER A 39 9.36 -6.60 6.16
CA SER A 39 10.23 -5.46 6.52
C SER A 39 10.37 -4.46 5.38
N LEU A 40 10.52 -4.95 4.14
CA LEU A 40 10.64 -4.10 2.96
C LEU A 40 9.35 -3.30 2.69
N LEU A 41 8.19 -3.94 2.83
CA LEU A 41 6.88 -3.27 2.72
C LEU A 41 6.68 -2.24 3.82
N PHE A 42 7.10 -2.56 5.05
CA PHE A 42 6.99 -1.63 6.17
C PHE A 42 7.90 -0.40 5.97
N GLN A 43 9.12 -0.62 5.46
CA GLN A 43 10.01 0.46 5.04
C GLN A 43 9.39 1.31 3.92
N PHE A 44 8.71 0.67 2.97
CA PHE A 44 8.00 1.37 1.91
C PHE A 44 6.82 2.20 2.46
N ALA A 45 6.08 1.68 3.44
CA ALA A 45 5.02 2.41 4.12
C ALA A 45 5.55 3.67 4.80
N PHE A 46 6.68 3.53 5.51
CA PHE A 46 7.39 4.65 6.13
C PHE A 46 7.80 5.69 5.09
N ASN A 47 8.49 5.28 4.02
CA ASN A 47 8.92 6.19 2.96
C ASN A 47 7.75 6.92 2.30
N SER A 48 6.62 6.23 2.10
CA SER A 48 5.39 6.80 1.53
C SER A 48 4.79 7.86 2.44
N ALA A 49 4.76 7.58 3.75
CA ALA A 49 4.28 8.51 4.77
C ALA A 49 5.23 9.70 4.98
N SER A 50 6.54 9.54 4.74
CA SER A 50 7.51 10.65 4.80
C SER A 50 7.43 11.59 3.59
N GLU A 51 7.03 11.08 2.43
CA GLU A 51 7.02 11.86 1.19
C GLU A 51 5.89 12.89 1.14
N ASP A 52 4.71 12.53 1.65
CA ASP A 52 3.55 13.40 1.66
C ASP A 52 2.91 13.40 3.06
N PRO A 53 3.09 14.49 3.83
CA PRO A 53 2.52 14.62 5.16
C PRO A 53 0.98 14.65 5.22
N SER A 54 0.31 14.88 4.07
CA SER A 54 -1.15 15.06 4.01
C SER A 54 -1.92 13.76 3.77
N GLY A 55 -1.25 12.71 3.29
CA GLY A 55 -1.86 11.43 2.94
C GLY A 55 -1.57 10.33 3.95
N ASP A 56 -2.60 9.59 4.36
CA ASP A 56 -2.43 8.39 5.16
C ASP A 56 -1.96 7.19 4.33
N VAL A 57 -1.17 6.32 4.96
CA VAL A 57 -0.76 5.04 4.39
C VAL A 57 -1.47 3.93 5.16
N VAL A 58 -2.17 3.03 4.46
CA VAL A 58 -2.79 1.87 5.10
C VAL A 58 -1.91 0.65 4.91
N PHE A 59 -1.55 0.01 6.03
CA PHE A 59 -0.83 -1.26 6.03
C PHE A 59 -1.75 -2.38 6.50
N ILE A 60 -2.18 -3.22 5.56
CA ILE A 60 -3.00 -4.40 5.79
C ILE A 60 -2.08 -5.59 6.06
N CYS A 61 -2.29 -6.25 7.19
CA CYS A 61 -1.51 -7.44 7.55
C CYS A 61 -2.27 -8.38 8.49
N ASN A 62 -1.76 -9.59 8.65
CA ASN A 62 -2.25 -10.51 9.66
C ASN A 62 -1.61 -10.20 11.03
N LYS A 63 -2.44 -9.91 12.04
CA LYS A 63 -1.98 -9.53 13.39
C LYS A 63 -1.02 -10.55 14.01
N ARG A 64 -1.38 -11.85 13.98
CA ARG A 64 -0.57 -12.92 14.59
C ARG A 64 0.78 -13.06 13.90
N LYS A 65 0.82 -12.95 12.57
CA LYS A 65 2.08 -13.01 11.80
C LYS A 65 2.98 -11.80 12.12
N LEU A 66 2.39 -10.61 12.19
CA LEU A 66 3.14 -9.39 12.53
C LEU A 66 3.71 -9.44 13.95
N GLU A 67 2.92 -9.87 14.94
CA GLU A 67 3.34 -9.95 16.34
C GLU A 67 4.40 -11.04 16.57
N SER A 68 4.28 -12.18 15.90
CA SER A 68 5.25 -13.27 16.02
C SER A 68 6.59 -12.98 15.32
N LYS A 69 6.58 -12.12 14.29
CA LYS A 69 7.79 -11.73 13.55
C LYS A 69 7.67 -10.28 13.07
N PRO A 70 7.96 -9.30 13.95
CA PRO A 70 7.81 -7.89 13.61
C PRO A 70 8.78 -7.47 12.49
N PRO A 71 8.41 -6.47 11.66
CA PRO A 71 9.27 -5.96 10.61
C PRO A 71 10.52 -5.32 11.21
N PHE A 72 11.65 -5.50 10.53
CA PHE A 72 12.89 -4.80 10.87
C PHE A 72 12.81 -3.36 10.34
N LEU A 73 13.12 -2.39 11.19
CA LEU A 73 13.33 -1.00 10.79
C LEU A 73 14.75 -0.84 10.22
N SER A 74 14.90 -0.03 9.17
CA SER A 74 16.23 0.32 8.68
C SER A 74 16.99 1.17 9.70
N GLN A 75 18.31 1.11 9.65
CA GLN A 75 19.17 1.84 10.58
C GLN A 75 18.96 3.36 10.42
N GLY A 76 18.74 4.05 11.54
CA GLY A 76 18.55 5.51 11.57
C GLY A 76 17.11 5.98 11.45
N ILE A 77 16.12 5.09 11.44
CA ILE A 77 14.72 5.47 11.65
C ILE A 77 14.48 5.67 13.15
N ASP A 78 13.91 6.82 13.49
CA ASP A 78 13.46 7.14 14.84
C ASP A 78 12.06 6.54 15.07
N PRO A 79 11.88 5.55 15.97
CA PRO A 79 10.57 4.96 16.25
C PRO A 79 9.53 5.94 16.82
N SER A 80 9.97 7.11 17.31
CA SER A 80 9.10 8.14 17.85
C SER A 80 8.64 9.17 16.81
N SER A 81 8.99 8.96 15.54
CA SER A 81 8.70 9.91 14.47
C SER A 81 7.22 9.95 14.09
N ASP A 82 6.73 11.14 13.75
CA ASP A 82 5.32 11.38 13.40
C ASP A 82 4.88 10.63 12.12
N GLU A 83 5.83 10.21 11.28
CA GLU A 83 5.56 9.37 10.11
C GLU A 83 4.86 8.07 10.49
N PHE A 84 5.20 7.47 11.65
CA PHE A 84 4.54 6.26 12.11
C PHE A 84 3.07 6.48 12.47
N CYS A 85 2.72 7.68 12.93
CA CYS A 85 1.33 8.04 13.22
C CYS A 85 0.46 8.09 11.95
N ARG A 86 1.07 8.27 10.77
CA ARG A 86 0.38 8.26 9.46
C ARG A 86 0.24 6.86 8.84
N ILE A 87 0.89 5.85 9.42
CA ILE A 87 0.75 4.45 8.98
C ILE A 87 -0.40 3.81 9.77
N ARG A 88 -1.55 3.68 9.13
CA ARG A 88 -2.75 3.04 9.68
C ARG A 88 -2.68 1.53 9.52
N MET A 89 -2.54 0.82 10.63
CA MET A 89 -2.55 -0.64 10.65
C MET A 89 -3.97 -1.20 10.54
N LYS A 90 -4.22 -2.08 9.57
CA LYS A 90 -5.47 -2.82 9.41
C LYS A 90 -5.21 -4.33 9.50
N TYR A 91 -5.74 -4.95 10.55
CA TYR A 91 -5.56 -6.38 10.76
C TYR A 91 -6.65 -7.18 10.04
N ILE A 92 -6.26 -7.90 9.00
CA ILE A 92 -7.17 -8.73 8.18
C ILE A 92 -6.57 -10.13 8.06
N GLU A 93 -7.39 -11.16 8.25
CA GLU A 93 -6.91 -12.55 8.27
C GLU A 93 -7.01 -13.27 6.92
N ASP A 94 -7.95 -12.86 6.06
CA ASP A 94 -8.33 -13.57 4.84
C ASP A 94 -8.68 -12.64 3.66
N ASP A 95 -8.79 -13.24 2.48
CA ASP A 95 -9.13 -12.53 1.24
C ASP A 95 -10.56 -11.94 1.26
N ASP A 96 -11.48 -12.54 2.03
CA ASP A 96 -12.82 -12.00 2.22
C ASP A 96 -12.80 -10.66 2.97
N GLY A 97 -11.97 -10.55 3.99
CA GLY A 97 -11.73 -9.30 4.69
C GLY A 97 -11.10 -8.25 3.79
N ILE A 98 -10.17 -8.64 2.90
CA ILE A 98 -9.57 -7.74 1.90
C ILE A 98 -10.67 -7.23 0.95
N ARG A 99 -11.51 -8.13 0.40
CA ARG A 99 -12.64 -7.74 -0.45
C ARG A 99 -13.59 -6.79 0.25
N LYS A 100 -13.97 -7.09 1.50
CA LYS A 100 -14.86 -6.23 2.30
C LYS A 100 -14.25 -4.85 2.53
N TYR A 101 -12.95 -4.80 2.84
CA TYR A 101 -12.23 -3.55 3.03
C TYR A 101 -12.32 -2.66 1.79
N PHE A 102 -11.96 -3.18 0.61
CA PHE A 102 -12.05 -2.41 -0.64
C PHE A 102 -13.50 -2.12 -1.06
N SER A 103 -14.45 -3.01 -0.76
CA SER A 103 -15.87 -2.76 -1.07
C SER A 103 -16.44 -1.57 -0.30
N ALA A 104 -15.90 -1.26 0.89
CA ALA A 104 -16.36 -0.15 1.72
C ALA A 104 -15.78 1.21 1.31
N PHE A 105 -14.91 1.28 0.30
CA PHE A 105 -14.22 2.51 -0.10
C PHE A 105 -15.17 3.63 -0.50
N HIS A 106 -16.35 3.31 -1.05
CA HIS A 106 -17.39 4.29 -1.37
C HIS A 106 -17.97 5.02 -0.15
N LEU A 107 -17.72 4.54 1.08
CA LEU A 107 -18.15 5.16 2.34
C LEU A 107 -17.09 6.09 2.95
N HIS A 108 -15.87 6.13 2.40
CA HIS A 108 -14.78 6.93 2.93
C HIS A 108 -14.81 8.36 2.37
N GLU A 109 -14.76 9.36 3.25
CA GLU A 109 -14.65 10.78 2.84
C GLU A 109 -13.28 11.13 2.28
N THR A 110 -12.24 10.42 2.73
CA THR A 110 -10.85 10.59 2.29
C THR A 110 -10.22 9.23 2.02
N PHE A 111 -9.46 9.14 0.93
CA PHE A 111 -8.76 7.91 0.55
C PHE A 111 -7.34 7.91 1.07
N PRO A 112 -6.80 6.73 1.44
CA PRO A 112 -5.38 6.61 1.71
C PRO A 112 -4.58 6.81 0.43
N LYS A 113 -3.44 7.49 0.54
CA LYS A 113 -2.49 7.69 -0.56
C LYS A 113 -1.97 6.35 -1.09
N SER A 114 -1.71 5.41 -0.17
CA SER A 114 -1.30 4.06 -0.52
C SER A 114 -1.92 3.01 0.40
N VAL A 115 -2.21 1.85 -0.19
CA VAL A 115 -2.64 0.64 0.52
C VAL A 115 -1.60 -0.44 0.25
N ILE A 116 -1.01 -0.95 1.32
CA ILE A 116 0.02 -1.97 1.30
C ILE A 116 -0.56 -3.22 1.94
N ILE A 117 -0.49 -4.35 1.25
CA ILE A 117 -1.05 -5.63 1.68
C ILE A 117 0.10 -6.61 1.83
N ASP A 118 0.44 -6.90 3.08
CA ASP A 118 1.38 -7.97 3.45
C ASP A 118 0.64 -9.32 3.38
N ASP A 119 1.25 -10.28 2.68
CA ASP A 119 0.73 -11.64 2.43
C ASP A 119 -0.52 -11.68 1.52
N PHE A 120 -0.48 -10.95 0.40
CA PHE A 120 -1.54 -10.94 -0.61
C PHE A 120 -1.53 -12.22 -1.45
N GLY A 121 -2.58 -13.03 -1.32
CA GLY A 121 -2.81 -14.24 -2.12
C GLY A 121 -1.84 -15.38 -1.77
N ASP A 122 -2.37 -16.45 -1.18
CA ASP A 122 -1.65 -17.71 -1.07
C ASP A 122 -1.73 -18.44 -2.43
N PHE A 123 -0.96 -17.99 -3.42
CA PHE A 123 -0.91 -18.61 -4.75
C PHE A 123 -0.05 -19.88 -4.71
N SER A 124 -0.51 -20.91 -4.02
CA SER A 124 0.23 -22.14 -3.83
C SER A 124 -0.39 -23.31 -4.61
N VAL A 125 0.01 -23.44 -5.88
CA VAL A 125 0.03 -24.76 -6.55
C VAL A 125 1.24 -25.58 -6.09
N THR A 126 2.29 -24.92 -5.55
CA THR A 126 3.53 -25.59 -5.08
C THR A 126 4.20 -24.98 -3.82
N GLY A 127 3.59 -23.99 -3.16
CA GLY A 127 3.89 -23.69 -1.74
C GLY A 127 5.18 -22.93 -1.38
N VAL A 128 5.83 -22.18 -2.28
CA VAL A 128 7.13 -21.53 -1.96
C VAL A 128 7.18 -20.01 -2.19
N VAL A 129 6.21 -19.41 -2.88
CA VAL A 129 6.23 -17.96 -3.20
C VAL A 129 5.00 -17.28 -2.63
N ARG A 130 5.22 -16.24 -1.82
CA ARG A 130 4.16 -15.36 -1.33
C ARG A 130 4.27 -14.02 -2.01
N ALA A 131 3.14 -13.50 -2.45
CA ALA A 131 3.05 -12.18 -3.04
C ALA A 131 2.58 -11.16 -2.00
N ASN A 132 2.89 -9.89 -2.24
CA ASN A 132 2.46 -8.77 -1.44
C ASN A 132 2.12 -7.66 -2.41
N MET A 133 1.10 -6.87 -2.12
CA MET A 133 0.56 -5.93 -3.07
C MET A 133 0.68 -4.52 -2.52
N VAL A 134 1.21 -3.62 -3.33
CA VAL A 134 1.20 -2.18 -3.07
C VAL A 134 0.28 -1.55 -4.10
N ILE A 135 -0.65 -0.75 -3.63
CA ILE A 135 -1.54 0.07 -4.44
C ILE A 135 -1.21 1.52 -4.11
N GLN A 136 -0.70 2.26 -5.09
CA GLN A 136 -0.52 3.71 -5.01
C GLN A 136 -1.67 4.41 -5.74
N GLU A 137 -2.04 5.60 -5.28
CA GLU A 137 -3.08 6.43 -5.91
C GLU A 137 -4.41 5.69 -5.99
N VAL A 138 -4.92 5.26 -4.85
CA VAL A 138 -6.19 4.51 -4.74
C VAL A 138 -7.35 5.22 -5.45
N GLU A 139 -7.36 6.55 -5.41
CA GLU A 139 -8.38 7.40 -6.02
C GLU A 139 -8.43 7.30 -7.56
N THR A 140 -7.35 6.83 -8.20
CA THR A 140 -7.24 6.78 -9.66
C THR A 140 -7.58 5.39 -10.23
N LEU A 141 -7.96 4.43 -9.37
CA LEU A 141 -8.26 3.07 -9.81
C LEU A 141 -9.41 3.05 -10.83
N PRO A 142 -9.31 2.29 -11.95
CA PRO A 142 -10.28 2.35 -13.06
C PRO A 142 -11.72 1.98 -12.69
N TRP A 143 -11.93 1.21 -11.62
CA TRP A 143 -13.26 0.84 -11.11
C TRP A 143 -13.81 1.85 -10.09
N PHE A 144 -13.10 2.96 -9.88
CA PHE A 144 -13.40 4.05 -8.97
C PHE A 144 -13.83 5.33 -9.69
N GLU A 145 -13.95 5.33 -11.03
CA GLU A 145 -14.47 6.48 -11.77
C GLU A 145 -15.79 6.98 -11.14
N PRO A 146 -16.00 8.30 -11.07
CA PRO A 146 -17.13 8.86 -10.35
C PRO A 146 -18.41 8.28 -10.94
N TRP A 147 -19.27 7.73 -10.09
CA TRP A 147 -20.70 7.65 -10.40
C TRP A 147 -21.17 9.10 -10.55
N HIS A 148 -20.96 9.68 -11.73
CA HIS A 148 -21.54 10.95 -12.11
C HIS A 148 -23.05 10.76 -11.97
N TYR A 149 -23.61 11.41 -10.95
CA TYR A 149 -25.01 11.79 -10.82
C TYR A 149 -25.99 10.81 -11.50
N VAL A 150 -26.37 9.75 -10.78
CA VAL A 150 -27.75 9.30 -10.89
C VAL A 150 -28.53 10.11 -9.87
N GLU A 151 -29.01 11.30 -10.29
CA GLU A 151 -30.13 11.94 -9.61
C GLU A 151 -31.28 10.93 -9.61
N MET A 152 -31.58 10.36 -8.44
CA MET A 152 -32.88 9.73 -8.23
C MET A 152 -33.91 10.84 -8.06
N LEU A 153 -34.51 11.26 -9.17
CA LEU A 153 -35.89 11.75 -9.20
C LEU A 153 -36.84 10.56 -9.40
#